data_AF-A0A3N5MSM8-F1
#
_entry.id   AF-A0A3N5MSM8-F1
#
_cell.length_a   1.000
_cell.length_b   1.000
_cell.length_c   1.000
_cell.angle_alpha   90.00
_cell.angle_beta   90.00
_cell.angle_gamma   90.00
#
_symmetry.space_group_name_H-M   'P 1'
#
loop_
_entity.id
_entity.type
_entity.pdbx_description
1 polymer ?
#
loop_
_entity_poly.entity_id
_entity_poly.type
_entity_poly.pdbx_seq_one_letter_code
_entity_poly.pdbx_strand_id
1 'polypeptide(L)'
;MDVNAGLLDCKLEIAPKAGGLVALSFDLTNRGDQPISIRYFSPFLSFELEAFAGNEPIELVQPAYDTGVQAVKASIAPGESYRIQTPIRLRFDPAIPPSGGNDPKVWTLKHDPVPVTLRVTLHIGELTIGPCEARFDPAK
;
A
#
# COMPACT_ATOMS: atom_id res chain seq x y z
N MET A 1 5.09 19.80 18.78
CA MET A 1 3.74 19.74 18.18
C MET A 1 3.63 18.35 17.61
N ASP A 2 3.21 17.43 18.46
CA ASP A 2 3.10 16.01 18.14
C ASP A 2 1.96 15.80 17.16
N VAL A 3 2.26 15.17 16.01
CA VAL A 3 1.28 15.05 14.93
C VAL A 3 0.38 13.85 15.18
N ASN A 4 -0.91 14.11 15.03
CA ASN A 4 -2.07 13.26 15.31
C ASN A 4 -2.17 12.02 14.39
N ALA A 5 -1.28 11.03 14.53
CA ALA A 5 -1.41 9.76 13.80
C ALA A 5 -2.76 9.07 14.05
N GLY A 6 -3.30 9.17 15.28
CA GLY A 6 -4.58 8.57 15.67
C GLY A 6 -5.84 9.26 15.11
N LEU A 7 -5.72 10.36 14.35
CA LEU A 7 -6.86 11.04 13.73
C LEU A 7 -7.00 10.74 12.23
N LEU A 8 -6.05 10.05 11.62
CA LEU A 8 -6.16 9.60 10.23
C LEU A 8 -6.58 8.13 10.19
N ASP A 9 -7.79 7.88 9.72
CA ASP A 9 -8.20 6.53 9.32
C ASP A 9 -7.50 6.18 8.00
N CYS A 10 -6.97 4.96 7.88
CA CYS A 10 -6.48 4.41 6.62
C CYS A 10 -7.42 3.34 6.08
N LYS A 11 -7.71 3.40 4.78
CA LYS A 11 -8.32 2.32 4.02
C LYS A 11 -7.38 1.89 2.89
N LEU A 12 -7.09 0.59 2.82
CA LEU A 12 -6.43 -0.03 1.68
C LEU A 12 -7.48 -0.39 0.62
N GLU A 13 -7.31 0.15 -0.59
CA GLU A 13 -8.11 -0.22 -1.75
C GLU A 13 -7.31 -1.09 -2.72
N ILE A 14 -7.95 -2.18 -3.14
CA ILE A 14 -7.42 -3.17 -4.04
C ILE A 14 -8.25 -3.16 -5.32
N ALA A 15 -7.60 -3.04 -6.48
CA ALA A 15 -8.28 -3.03 -7.78
C ALA A 15 -7.63 -4.04 -8.74
N PRO A 16 -8.38 -5.03 -9.26
CA PRO A 16 -7.89 -5.91 -10.32
C PRO A 16 -7.46 -5.14 -11.57
N LYS A 17 -6.45 -5.64 -12.26
CA LYS A 17 -5.91 -5.13 -13.53
C LYS A 17 -5.72 -6.27 -14.51
N ALA A 18 -5.56 -5.93 -15.79
CA ALA A 18 -5.29 -6.91 -16.84
C ALA A 18 -4.03 -7.74 -16.53
N GLY A 19 -4.04 -9.01 -16.95
CA GLY A 19 -2.91 -9.92 -16.77
C GLY A 19 -2.73 -10.45 -15.34
N GLY A 20 -3.79 -10.51 -14.55
CA GLY A 20 -3.74 -11.03 -13.16
C GLY A 20 -3.00 -10.11 -12.19
N LEU A 21 -2.81 -8.84 -12.57
CA LEU A 21 -2.19 -7.84 -11.71
C LEU A 21 -3.23 -7.20 -10.79
N VAL A 22 -2.76 -6.73 -9.64
CA VAL A 22 -3.61 -6.10 -8.62
C VAL A 22 -3.01 -4.77 -8.22
N ALA A 23 -3.72 -3.67 -8.44
CA ALA A 23 -3.26 -2.33 -8.05
C ALA A 23 -3.65 -2.02 -6.60
N LEU A 24 -2.78 -1.28 -5.92
CA LEU A 24 -3.00 -0.80 -4.55
C LEU A 24 -3.17 0.72 -4.53
N SER A 25 -4.01 1.19 -3.62
CA SER A 25 -4.12 2.62 -3.28
C SER A 25 -4.61 2.78 -1.85
N PHE A 26 -4.35 3.94 -1.27
CA PHE A 26 -4.67 4.22 0.12
C PHE A 26 -5.55 5.45 0.20
N ASP A 27 -6.69 5.34 0.87
CA ASP A 27 -7.51 6.49 1.22
C ASP A 27 -7.30 6.84 2.69
N LEU A 28 -6.91 8.09 2.94
CA LEU A 28 -6.69 8.63 4.28
C LEU A 28 -7.84 9.58 4.62
N THR A 29 -8.58 9.30 5.69
CA THR A 29 -9.70 10.13 6.14
C THR A 29 -9.35 10.83 7.44
N ASN A 30 -9.47 12.16 7.47
CA ASN A 30 -9.29 12.94 8.69
C ASN A 30 -10.54 12.87 9.58
N ARG A 31 -10.43 12.21 10.73
CA ARG A 31 -11.49 12.10 11.76
C ARG A 31 -11.41 13.18 12.83
N GLY A 32 -10.39 14.03 12.79
CA GLY A 32 -10.25 15.17 13.68
C GLY A 32 -11.21 16.32 13.33
N ASP A 33 -11.17 17.34 14.16
CA ASP A 33 -11.89 18.60 14.01
C ASP A 33 -11.02 19.73 13.41
N GLN A 34 -9.73 19.48 13.21
CA GLN A 34 -8.78 20.40 12.58
C GLN A 34 -8.17 19.81 11.29
N PRO A 35 -7.79 20.65 10.30
CA PRO A 35 -7.07 20.18 9.14
C PRO A 35 -5.74 19.51 9.49
N ILE A 36 -5.41 18.40 8.81
CA ILE A 36 -4.14 17.69 8.98
C ILE A 36 -3.28 17.88 7.73
N SER A 37 -2.06 18.39 7.93
CA SER A 37 -1.07 18.50 6.86
C SER A 37 -0.23 17.23 6.77
N ILE A 38 -0.13 16.65 5.58
CA ILE A 38 0.71 15.49 5.28
C ILE A 38 1.79 15.83 4.26
N ARG A 39 2.91 15.12 4.34
CA ARG A 39 4.03 15.23 3.39
C ARG A 39 4.55 13.84 3.05
N TYR A 40 4.77 13.57 1.77
CA TYR A 40 5.31 12.30 1.30
C TYR A 40 6.06 12.49 -0.02
N PHE A 41 6.69 11.43 -0.52
CA PHE A 41 7.36 11.41 -1.81
C PHE A 41 6.54 10.65 -2.86
N SER A 42 6.43 11.21 -4.06
CA SER A 42 5.79 10.57 -5.22
C SER A 42 6.86 10.08 -6.22
N PRO A 43 6.75 8.86 -6.77
CA PRO A 43 5.72 7.86 -6.49
C PRO A 43 5.75 7.35 -5.06
N PHE A 44 4.58 7.08 -4.48
CA PHE A 44 4.48 6.65 -3.09
C PHE A 44 4.88 5.17 -2.92
N LEU A 45 5.98 4.97 -2.18
CA LEU A 45 6.57 3.67 -1.88
C LEU A 45 6.91 3.49 -0.39
N SER A 46 6.65 4.52 0.43
CA SER A 46 6.96 4.54 1.85
C SER A 46 5.87 3.81 2.64
N PHE A 47 5.79 2.49 2.47
CA PHE A 47 4.87 1.63 3.20
C PHE A 47 5.43 0.22 3.37
N GLU A 48 5.00 -0.45 4.42
CA GLU A 48 5.22 -1.87 4.66
C GLU A 48 3.98 -2.64 4.21
N LEU A 49 4.19 -3.77 3.53
CA LEU A 49 3.11 -4.65 3.10
C LEU A 49 3.39 -6.06 3.58
N GLU A 50 2.43 -6.61 4.32
CA GLU A 50 2.36 -8.01 4.68
C GLU A 50 1.18 -8.65 3.96
N ALA A 51 1.32 -9.93 3.60
CA ALA A 51 0.27 -10.70 2.95
C ALA A 51 0.08 -12.04 3.67
N PHE A 52 -1.16 -12.49 3.79
CA PHE A 52 -1.51 -13.70 4.52
C PHE A 52 -2.51 -14.56 3.72
N ALA A 53 -2.25 -15.86 3.61
CA ALA A 53 -3.23 -16.87 3.21
C ALA A 53 -3.88 -17.45 4.47
N GLY A 54 -5.07 -16.98 4.82
CA GLY A 54 -5.63 -17.25 6.15
C GLY A 54 -4.76 -16.61 7.23
N ASN A 55 -4.12 -17.43 8.07
CA ASN A 55 -3.19 -16.98 9.12
C ASN A 55 -1.71 -17.20 8.76
N GLU A 56 -1.42 -17.78 7.59
CA GLU A 56 -0.06 -18.08 7.17
C GLU A 56 0.52 -16.90 6.38
N PRO A 57 1.70 -16.36 6.76
CA PRO A 57 2.32 -15.28 6.03
C PRO A 57 2.81 -15.77 4.66
N ILE A 58 2.64 -14.93 3.64
CA ILE A 58 3.14 -15.15 2.29
C ILE A 58 4.42 -14.35 2.09
N GLU A 59 5.46 -14.99 1.55
CA GLU A 59 6.68 -14.31 1.15
C GLU A 59 6.39 -13.29 0.03
N LEU A 60 6.74 -12.03 0.28
CA LEU A 60 6.61 -10.94 -0.67
C LEU A 60 7.98 -10.66 -1.29
N VAL A 61 8.11 -10.90 -2.60
CA VAL A 61 9.33 -10.60 -3.37
C VAL A 61 9.21 -9.21 -3.99
N GLN A 62 10.11 -8.33 -3.61
CA GLN A 62 10.15 -6.93 -4.02
C GLN A 62 11.42 -6.70 -4.85
N PRO A 63 11.32 -6.55 -6.19
CA PRO A 63 12.48 -6.19 -6.99
C PRO A 63 13.01 -4.81 -6.57
N ALA A 64 14.31 -4.59 -6.75
CA ALA A 64 14.90 -3.28 -6.53
C ALA A 64 14.25 -2.23 -7.43
N TYR A 65 13.75 -1.14 -6.83
CA TYR A 65 13.12 -0.05 -7.56
C TYR A 65 13.83 1.26 -7.27
N ASP A 66 14.58 1.73 -8.25
CA ASP A 66 15.28 3.01 -8.21
C ASP A 66 14.60 3.99 -9.18
N THR A 67 14.05 5.07 -8.64
CA THR A 67 13.42 6.13 -9.40
C THR A 67 13.62 7.46 -8.69
N GLY A 68 13.68 8.54 -9.47
CA GLY A 68 13.55 9.88 -8.90
C GLY A 68 12.20 10.04 -8.20
N VAL A 69 12.20 10.83 -7.13
CA VAL A 69 11.02 11.15 -6.34
C VAL A 69 10.81 12.66 -6.22
N GLN A 70 9.55 13.07 -6.01
CA GLN A 70 9.17 14.46 -5.81
C GLN A 70 8.38 14.62 -4.52
N ALA A 71 8.69 15.64 -3.73
CA ALA A 71 7.96 15.92 -2.49
C ALA A 71 6.54 16.41 -2.81
N VAL A 72 5.56 15.80 -2.16
CA VAL A 72 4.15 16.20 -2.20
C VAL A 72 3.76 16.72 -0.82
N LYS A 73 3.01 17.82 -0.82
CA LYS A 73 2.35 18.36 0.38
C LYS A 73 0.85 18.39 0.14
N ALA A 74 0.08 17.90 1.10
CA ALA A 74 -1.38 17.97 1.05
C ALA A 74 -1.93 18.36 2.43
N SER A 75 -3.13 18.93 2.44
CA SER A 75 -3.91 19.21 3.63
C SER A 75 -5.24 18.49 3.50
N ILE A 76 -5.64 17.77 4.55
CA ILE A 76 -6.89 17.01 4.59
C ILE A 76 -7.81 17.72 5.59
N ALA A 77 -8.90 18.32 5.12
CA ALA A 77 -9.86 18.99 6.00
C ALA A 77 -10.60 17.98 6.91
N PRO A 78 -11.20 18.42 8.03
CA PRO A 78 -12.06 17.57 8.87
C PRO A 78 -13.13 16.85 8.05
N GLY A 79 -13.20 15.52 8.18
CA GLY A 79 -14.13 14.67 7.44
C GLY A 79 -13.76 14.42 5.97
N GLU A 80 -12.73 15.06 5.44
CA GLU A 80 -12.26 14.85 4.07
C GLU A 80 -11.42 13.58 3.95
N SER A 81 -11.39 13.01 2.74
CA SER A 81 -10.51 11.90 2.38
C SER A 81 -9.52 12.31 1.30
N TYR A 82 -8.27 11.86 1.44
CA TYR A 82 -7.21 12.06 0.48
C TYR A 82 -6.66 10.73 -0.01
N ARG A 83 -6.64 10.56 -1.34
CA ARG A 83 -6.17 9.34 -1.97
C ARG A 83 -4.69 9.41 -2.35
N ILE A 84 -3.94 8.41 -1.93
CA ILE A 84 -2.54 8.19 -2.36
C ILE A 84 -2.52 6.96 -3.28
N GLN A 85 -2.05 7.16 -4.51
CA GLN A 85 -1.82 6.07 -5.45
C GLN A 85 -0.35 5.64 -5.38
N THR A 86 -0.12 4.33 -5.33
CA THR A 86 1.21 3.75 -5.50
C THR A 86 1.35 3.17 -6.91
N PRO A 87 2.55 3.21 -7.53
CA PRO A 87 2.77 2.50 -8.79
C PRO A 87 2.83 0.98 -8.60
N ILE A 88 2.92 0.49 -7.36
CA ILE A 88 3.08 -0.93 -7.05
C ILE A 88 1.82 -1.69 -7.43
N ARG A 89 2.05 -2.80 -8.15
CA ARG A 89 1.06 -3.82 -8.48
C ARG A 89 1.52 -5.14 -7.88
N LEU A 90 0.57 -5.94 -7.43
CA LEU A 90 0.82 -7.29 -6.94
C LEU A 90 0.52 -8.32 -8.03
N ARG A 91 1.21 -9.46 -7.95
CA ARG A 91 0.95 -10.66 -8.73
C ARG A 91 1.26 -11.90 -7.89
N PHE A 92 0.56 -12.99 -8.14
CA PHE A 92 0.94 -14.32 -7.64
C PHE A 92 1.91 -15.01 -8.62
N ASP A 93 3.01 -15.54 -8.10
CA ASP A 93 3.95 -16.37 -8.86
C ASP A 93 4.82 -17.20 -7.89
N PRO A 94 4.52 -18.49 -7.70
CA PRO A 94 5.26 -19.34 -6.76
C PRO A 94 6.69 -19.64 -7.22
N ALA A 95 7.00 -19.43 -8.51
CA ALA A 95 8.30 -19.72 -9.11
C ALA A 95 9.21 -18.49 -9.24
N ILE A 96 8.78 -17.32 -8.74
CA ILE A 96 9.55 -16.08 -8.84
C ILE A 96 10.93 -16.25 -8.16
N PRO A 97 12.04 -15.86 -8.83
CA PRO A 97 13.34 -15.86 -8.17
C PRO A 97 13.39 -14.76 -7.10
N PRO A 98 14.29 -14.86 -6.10
CA PRO A 98 14.42 -13.84 -5.05
C PRO A 98 14.75 -12.43 -5.57
N SER A 99 15.34 -12.32 -6.76
CA SER A 99 15.58 -11.03 -7.43
C SER A 99 14.30 -10.36 -7.94
N GLY A 100 13.17 -11.08 -7.98
CA GLY A 100 11.95 -10.63 -8.62
C GLY A 100 12.00 -10.72 -10.16
N GLY A 101 11.03 -10.05 -10.80
CA GLY A 101 10.91 -9.97 -12.26
C GLY A 101 11.52 -8.70 -12.85
N ASN A 102 11.39 -8.53 -14.16
CA ASN A 102 11.96 -7.39 -14.90
C ASN A 102 11.23 -6.05 -14.66
N ASP A 103 10.01 -6.07 -14.11
CA ASP A 103 9.25 -4.85 -13.80
C ASP A 103 9.33 -4.56 -12.30
N PRO A 104 10.07 -3.53 -11.88
CA PRO A 104 10.27 -3.22 -10.46
C PRO A 104 9.02 -2.69 -9.76
N LYS A 105 7.97 -2.34 -10.51
CA LYS A 105 6.67 -1.94 -9.98
C LYS A 105 5.75 -3.15 -9.73
N VAL A 106 6.19 -4.37 -10.04
CA VAL A 106 5.43 -5.59 -9.78
C VAL A 106 6.06 -6.32 -8.61
N TRP A 107 5.43 -6.20 -7.44
CA TRP A 107 5.76 -7.01 -6.28
C TRP A 107 5.02 -8.34 -6.37
N THR A 108 5.66 -9.40 -5.89
CA THR A 108 5.19 -10.75 -6.13
C THR A 108 4.89 -11.47 -4.82
N LEU A 109 3.67 -11.98 -4.71
CA LEU A 109 3.26 -12.94 -3.70
C LEU A 109 3.74 -14.31 -4.17
N LYS A 110 4.75 -14.86 -3.49
CA LYS A 110 5.37 -16.14 -3.86
C LYS A 110 4.52 -17.30 -3.37
N HIS A 111 3.39 -17.48 -4.04
CA HIS A 111 2.35 -18.45 -3.73
C HIS A 111 1.48 -18.66 -4.99
N ASP A 112 0.78 -19.79 -5.08
CA ASP A 112 -0.31 -19.94 -6.04
C ASP A 112 -1.45 -18.95 -5.75
N PRO A 113 -2.29 -18.55 -6.73
CA PRO A 113 -3.41 -17.65 -6.47
C PRO A 113 -4.39 -18.22 -5.44
N VAL A 114 -4.53 -17.52 -4.31
CA VAL A 114 -5.46 -17.85 -3.23
C VAL A 114 -6.08 -16.57 -2.63
N PRO A 115 -7.22 -16.66 -1.92
CA PRO A 115 -7.71 -15.53 -1.14
C PRO A 115 -6.66 -15.08 -0.12
N VAL A 116 -6.39 -13.78 -0.07
CA VAL A 116 -5.38 -13.18 0.81
C VAL A 116 -5.94 -12.03 1.61
N THR A 117 -5.39 -11.85 2.81
CA THR A 117 -5.49 -10.61 3.57
C THR A 117 -4.18 -9.84 3.38
N LEU A 118 -4.28 -8.60 2.91
CA LEU A 118 -3.17 -7.66 2.85
C LEU A 118 -3.25 -6.74 4.07
N ARG A 119 -2.12 -6.55 4.74
CA ARG A 119 -1.97 -5.62 5.85
C ARG A 119 -0.90 -4.59 5.48
N VAL A 120 -1.22 -3.31 5.61
CA VAL A 120 -0.31 -2.23 5.25
C VAL A 120 -0.14 -1.24 6.38
N THR A 121 1.10 -0.83 6.58
CA THR A 121 1.48 0.30 7.42
C THR A 121 2.12 1.38 6.54
N LEU A 122 1.57 2.59 6.55
CA LEU A 122 2.05 3.73 5.77
C LEU A 122 3.02 4.59 6.56
N HIS A 123 4.05 5.10 5.88
CA HIS A 123 5.02 6.04 6.43
C HIS A 123 4.93 7.38 5.67
N ILE A 124 4.36 8.40 6.33
CA ILE A 124 4.03 9.70 5.72
C ILE A 124 4.69 10.82 6.52
N GLY A 125 5.88 11.23 6.10
CA GLY A 125 6.71 12.18 6.84
C GLY A 125 7.12 11.56 8.18
N GLU A 126 6.68 12.15 9.28
CA GLU A 126 6.92 11.64 10.64
C GLU A 126 5.77 10.75 11.16
N LEU A 127 4.74 10.53 10.33
CA LEU A 127 3.57 9.74 10.70
C LEU A 127 3.72 8.27 10.28
N THR A 128 3.32 7.38 11.19
CA THR A 128 3.05 5.97 10.90
C THR A 128 1.54 5.74 11.01
N ILE A 129 0.90 5.29 9.94
CA ILE A 129 -0.56 5.10 9.85
C ILE A 129 -0.86 3.64 9.50
N GLY A 130 -1.68 2.98 10.32
CA GLY A 130 -2.08 1.59 10.11
C GLY A 130 -2.00 0.76 11.39
N PRO A 131 -2.16 -0.57 11.28
CA PRO A 131 -2.37 -1.30 10.02
C PRO A 131 -3.75 -1.01 9.41
N CYS A 132 -3.80 -0.82 8.09
CA CYS A 132 -5.03 -0.93 7.31
C CYS A 132 -5.04 -2.24 6.53
N GLU A 133 -6.18 -2.93 6.54
CA GLU A 133 -6.32 -4.27 5.99
C GLU A 133 -7.32 -4.29 4.84
N ALA A 134 -7.07 -5.13 3.84
CA ALA A 134 -8.02 -5.45 2.80
C ALA A 134 -7.92 -6.92 2.41
N ARG A 135 -9.06 -7.52 2.09
CA ARG A 135 -9.14 -8.89 1.58
C ARG A 135 -9.28 -8.87 0.07
N PHE A 136 -8.59 -9.79 -0.58
CA PHE A 136 -8.63 -9.98 -2.01
C PHE A 136 -8.80 -11.46 -2.34
N ASP A 137 -9.66 -11.76 -3.30
CA ASP A 137 -9.92 -13.11 -3.78
C ASP A 137 -9.61 -13.13 -5.29
N PRO A 138 -8.50 -13.75 -5.73
CA PRO A 138 -8.09 -13.71 -7.13
C PRO A 138 -9.01 -14.49 -8.08
N ALA A 139 -9.96 -15.26 -7.55
CA ALA A 139 -10.94 -16.01 -8.34
C ALA A 139 -12.25 -15.23 -8.63
N LYS A 140 -12.38 -14.01 -8.08
CA LYS A 140 -13.56 -13.14 -8.24
C LYS A 140 -13.23 -11.86 -8.97
#